data_AF-A0AAF0RD31-F1
#
_entry.id   AF-A0AAF0RD31-F1
#
_cell.length_a   1.000
_cell.length_b   1.000
_cell.length_c   1.000
_cell.angle_alpha   90.00
_cell.angle_beta   90.00
_cell.angle_gamma   90.00
#
_symmetry.space_group_name_H-M   'P 1'
#
loop_
_entity.id
_entity.type
_entity.pdbx_description
1 polymer ?
#
loop_
_entity_poly.entity_id
_entity_poly.type
_entity_poly.pdbx_seq_one_letter_code
_entity_poly.pdbx_strand_id
1 'polypeptide(L)'
;MTTGHPFLRRRVRPTPPGQEARPTSVAPATTVLPPPTGAPAGTGVTGTGATGSSGASTGGGGLSLSFGRPAPAASPGTATPSGTGTTATAGPPSGNGPALRGGSGSGSAPVAGAGPSDRVARRLALRASRIRPFPAPDPRDVRVLDAETPVVRLDRRRSAVGALRVTGSTSAAWESVDRVVGARTVDGATAGRSVTTPGNRPLVGYDDRDVLVALRHVRDLRRALVMGRGAERLVVALHDGTTLAVDPGDADTTVVLALSVVDGEVELRAEPFPRASHDGDVFAAFGFVLSAPTVGV
;
A
#
# COMPACT_ATOMS: atom_id res chain seq x y z
N MET A 1 3.37 -34.67 -26.86
CA MET A 1 4.46 -33.68 -26.72
C MET A 1 4.19 -32.87 -25.47
N THR A 2 5.15 -32.78 -24.56
CA THR A 2 4.97 -32.20 -23.21
C THR A 2 5.94 -31.04 -23.02
N THR A 3 5.41 -29.81 -22.87
CA THR A 3 6.22 -28.61 -22.63
C THR A 3 6.38 -28.41 -21.12
N GLY A 4 7.58 -28.65 -20.59
CA GLY A 4 7.83 -28.68 -19.14
C GLY A 4 8.07 -27.30 -18.52
N HIS A 5 7.54 -27.08 -17.31
CA HIS A 5 7.80 -25.87 -16.52
C HIS A 5 9.15 -25.97 -15.78
N PRO A 6 10.12 -25.07 -16.01
CA PRO A 6 11.51 -25.26 -15.53
C PRO A 6 11.71 -25.04 -14.01
N PHE A 7 10.74 -24.44 -13.31
CA PHE A 7 10.85 -24.07 -11.89
C PHE A 7 10.27 -25.11 -10.90
N LEU A 8 9.65 -26.20 -11.38
CA LEU A 8 8.99 -27.21 -10.55
C LEU A 8 9.91 -28.40 -10.13
N ARG A 9 11.23 -28.20 -10.10
CA ARG A 9 12.17 -29.21 -9.57
C ARG A 9 12.30 -29.11 -8.04
N ARG A 10 11.35 -29.75 -7.34
CA ARG A 10 11.41 -30.06 -5.90
C ARG A 10 12.76 -30.69 -5.56
N ARG A 11 13.59 -30.00 -4.77
CA ARG A 11 14.85 -30.56 -4.22
C ARG A 11 14.50 -31.62 -3.18
N VAL A 12 14.55 -32.89 -3.58
CA VAL A 12 14.44 -34.03 -2.65
C VAL A 12 15.80 -34.23 -1.97
N ARG A 13 15.79 -34.37 -0.64
CA ARG A 13 16.98 -34.71 0.15
C ARG A 13 17.34 -36.19 -0.13
N PRO A 14 18.61 -36.54 -0.40
CA PRO A 14 19.00 -37.93 -0.55
C PRO A 14 18.73 -38.72 0.74
N THR A 15 18.01 -39.84 0.62
CA THR A 15 17.92 -40.85 1.67
C THR A 15 19.23 -41.65 1.71
N PRO A 16 19.85 -41.88 2.88
CA PRO A 16 21.02 -42.75 2.96
C PRO A 16 20.65 -44.20 2.57
N PRO A 17 21.58 -44.97 1.97
CA PRO A 17 21.31 -46.34 1.55
C PRO A 17 21.08 -47.24 2.78
N GLY A 18 19.99 -48.03 2.78
CA GLY A 18 19.75 -49.03 3.84
C GLY A 18 18.30 -49.29 4.27
N GLN A 19 17.29 -48.60 3.72
CA GLN A 19 15.88 -48.90 4.00
C GLN A 19 15.05 -49.05 2.72
N GLU A 20 14.78 -50.30 2.34
CA GLU A 20 13.76 -50.64 1.36
C GLU A 20 12.35 -50.49 1.96
N ALA A 21 11.42 -49.95 1.18
CA ALA A 21 10.01 -49.92 1.53
C ALA A 21 9.32 -51.19 1.05
N ARG A 22 8.70 -51.94 1.99
CA ARG A 22 7.84 -53.09 1.66
C ARG A 22 6.48 -52.59 1.16
N PRO A 23 5.98 -53.05 -0.01
CA PRO A 23 4.64 -52.73 -0.46
C PRO A 23 3.61 -53.69 0.14
N THR A 24 2.41 -53.16 0.42
CA THR A 24 1.20 -53.98 0.62
C THR A 24 0.05 -53.37 -0.16
N SER A 25 -0.29 -53.97 -1.30
CA SER A 25 -1.61 -53.84 -1.92
C SER A 25 -2.58 -54.83 -1.29
N VAL A 26 -3.87 -54.50 -1.20
CA VAL A 26 -5.02 -55.37 -1.58
C VAL A 26 -6.26 -54.47 -1.73
N ALA A 27 -7.06 -54.76 -2.76
CA ALA A 27 -8.46 -54.35 -2.98
C ALA A 27 -9.17 -55.58 -3.65
N PRO A 28 -10.44 -55.57 -4.11
CA PRO A 28 -11.57 -54.62 -3.95
C PRO A 28 -12.92 -55.35 -3.60
N ALA A 29 -14.08 -54.65 -3.80
CA ALA A 29 -15.41 -55.14 -4.29
C ALA A 29 -16.63 -54.65 -3.46
N THR A 30 -17.90 -54.56 -3.91
CA THR A 30 -18.64 -54.18 -5.17
C THR A 30 -20.15 -54.05 -4.79
N THR A 31 -21.05 -53.48 -5.65
CA THR A 31 -22.54 -53.71 -5.70
C THR A 31 -23.42 -52.80 -4.80
N VAL A 32 -24.64 -52.27 -5.13
CA VAL A 32 -25.38 -51.80 -6.35
C VAL A 32 -26.62 -50.94 -5.89
N LEU A 33 -27.27 -50.17 -6.80
CA LEU A 33 -28.54 -49.39 -6.65
C LEU A 33 -29.82 -50.27 -6.38
N PRO A 34 -31.11 -49.82 -6.25
CA PRO A 34 -31.80 -48.55 -6.66
C PRO A 34 -32.82 -47.96 -5.61
N PRO A 35 -33.68 -46.95 -5.92
CA PRO A 35 -34.62 -46.30 -4.97
C PRO A 35 -36.12 -46.65 -5.18
N PRO A 36 -37.04 -46.20 -4.29
CA PRO A 36 -38.50 -46.24 -4.52
C PRO A 36 -39.18 -44.87 -4.75
N THR A 37 -40.34 -44.93 -5.41
CA THR A 37 -41.17 -43.84 -5.96
C THR A 37 -42.28 -43.36 -5.01
N GLY A 38 -42.82 -42.14 -5.20
CA GLY A 38 -44.13 -41.78 -4.62
C GLY A 38 -44.62 -40.34 -4.89
N ALA A 39 -45.73 -40.20 -5.63
CA ALA A 39 -46.58 -39.00 -5.69
C ALA A 39 -48.01 -39.37 -5.25
N PRO A 40 -48.88 -38.39 -4.88
CA PRO A 40 -49.96 -38.02 -5.82
C PRO A 40 -50.33 -36.50 -5.81
N ALA A 41 -51.42 -36.14 -6.49
CA ALA A 41 -51.71 -34.81 -7.03
C ALA A 41 -52.93 -34.05 -6.41
N GLY A 42 -53.14 -32.80 -6.84
CA GLY A 42 -54.34 -31.96 -6.56
C GLY A 42 -54.07 -30.45 -6.74
N THR A 43 -54.11 -29.83 -7.94
CA THR A 43 -55.27 -29.30 -8.72
C THR A 43 -55.76 -27.89 -8.30
N GLY A 44 -55.69 -26.90 -9.23
CA GLY A 44 -56.32 -25.54 -9.17
C GLY A 44 -55.33 -24.37 -9.45
N VAL A 45 -55.28 -23.68 -10.61
CA VAL A 45 -56.24 -22.71 -11.22
C VAL A 45 -56.36 -21.42 -10.38
N THR A 46 -56.01 -20.18 -10.80
CA THR A 46 -55.48 -19.52 -12.05
C THR A 46 -54.88 -18.14 -11.65
N GLY A 47 -54.23 -17.28 -12.47
CA GLY A 47 -53.87 -17.23 -13.90
C GLY A 47 -53.24 -15.85 -14.27
N THR A 48 -52.85 -15.62 -15.55
CA THR A 48 -52.43 -14.32 -16.19
C THR A 48 -51.35 -13.47 -15.49
N GLY A 49 -50.13 -13.28 -16.00
CA GLY A 49 -49.75 -12.53 -17.22
C GLY A 49 -48.81 -11.37 -16.79
N ALA A 50 -47.74 -10.94 -17.48
CA ALA A 50 -47.47 -10.94 -18.92
C ALA A 50 -45.97 -11.16 -19.28
N THR A 51 -45.72 -11.26 -20.59
CA THR A 51 -44.44 -11.54 -21.27
C THR A 51 -43.54 -10.32 -21.47
N GLY A 52 -42.22 -10.54 -21.62
CA GLY A 52 -41.25 -9.52 -22.04
C GLY A 52 -39.81 -10.01 -22.29
N SER A 53 -39.58 -10.80 -23.33
CA SER A 53 -38.28 -10.82 -24.05
C SER A 53 -38.25 -9.65 -25.05
N SER A 54 -37.14 -9.12 -25.58
CA SER A 54 -35.70 -9.46 -25.61
C SER A 54 -34.95 -8.14 -25.91
N GLY A 55 -33.78 -7.84 -25.35
CA GLY A 55 -32.48 -8.28 -25.86
C GLY A 55 -31.85 -7.31 -26.89
N ALA A 56 -30.84 -6.53 -26.49
CA ALA A 56 -29.80 -5.93 -27.37
C ALA A 56 -28.68 -5.30 -26.51
N SER A 57 -27.48 -5.13 -27.07
CA SER A 57 -26.24 -4.82 -26.34
C SER A 57 -25.71 -3.39 -26.59
N THR A 58 -24.66 -3.07 -25.82
CA THR A 58 -23.63 -2.05 -26.10
C THR A 58 -23.98 -0.58 -25.79
N GLY A 59 -23.22 0.03 -24.88
CA GLY A 59 -23.22 1.47 -24.62
C GLY A 59 -22.37 1.79 -23.38
N GLY A 60 -21.17 2.33 -23.57
CA GLY A 60 -20.23 2.56 -22.48
C GLY A 60 -20.67 3.70 -21.55
N GLY A 61 -20.79 3.42 -20.25
CA GLY A 61 -20.92 4.43 -19.21
C GLY A 61 -19.60 5.18 -19.01
N GLY A 62 -19.34 6.18 -19.85
CA GLY A 62 -18.14 7.00 -19.78
C GLY A 62 -18.05 7.80 -18.47
N LEU A 63 -16.85 7.82 -17.88
CA LEU A 63 -16.53 8.64 -16.71
C LEU A 63 -16.68 10.13 -17.05
N SER A 64 -17.65 10.82 -16.45
CA SER A 64 -17.81 12.28 -16.60
C SER A 64 -17.08 13.01 -15.48
N LEU A 65 -15.85 13.46 -15.76
CA LEU A 65 -15.04 14.26 -14.84
C LEU A 65 -15.27 15.76 -15.09
N SER A 66 -16.30 16.30 -14.46
CA SER A 66 -16.71 17.71 -14.58
C SER A 66 -15.81 18.66 -13.76
N PHE A 67 -14.73 19.17 -14.35
CA PHE A 67 -13.90 20.21 -13.74
C PHE A 67 -14.32 21.62 -14.20
N GLY A 68 -15.03 22.35 -13.32
CA GLY A 68 -15.43 23.74 -13.55
C GLY A 68 -14.23 24.70 -13.54
N ARG A 69 -14.14 25.58 -14.54
CA ARG A 69 -13.06 26.56 -14.73
C ARG A 69 -13.52 27.99 -14.41
N PRO A 70 -12.76 28.74 -13.60
CA PRO A 70 -12.61 30.19 -13.77
C PRO A 70 -11.34 30.48 -14.59
N ALA A 71 -11.37 31.52 -15.44
CA ALA A 71 -10.25 31.89 -16.31
C ALA A 71 -9.27 32.86 -15.61
N PRO A 72 -7.95 32.78 -15.88
CA PRO A 72 -7.01 33.83 -15.54
C PRO A 72 -7.02 34.94 -16.61
N ALA A 73 -6.88 36.20 -16.19
CA ALA A 73 -6.65 37.33 -17.08
C ALA A 73 -5.15 37.45 -17.45
N ALA A 74 -4.87 37.86 -18.68
CA ALA A 74 -3.55 38.30 -19.16
C ALA A 74 -3.47 39.86 -19.09
N SER A 75 -2.37 40.61 -19.28
CA SER A 75 -1.12 40.40 -20.03
C SER A 75 0.05 41.23 -19.37
N PRO A 76 1.03 41.86 -20.09
CA PRO A 76 2.36 41.28 -20.39
C PRO A 76 3.57 42.18 -19.98
N GLY A 77 4.81 41.70 -20.18
CA GLY A 77 6.04 42.52 -20.09
C GLY A 77 7.32 41.78 -20.53
N THR A 78 8.20 42.44 -21.28
CA THR A 78 9.25 41.81 -22.13
C THR A 78 10.70 42.07 -21.64
N ALA A 79 11.63 41.16 -21.95
CA ALA A 79 12.98 41.41 -22.54
C ALA A 79 14.17 40.60 -21.96
N THR A 80 14.83 39.87 -22.86
CA THR A 80 16.23 39.35 -22.87
C THR A 80 17.23 40.50 -23.16
N PRO A 81 18.59 40.40 -22.96
CA PRO A 81 19.42 39.28 -23.46
C PRO A 81 20.74 38.88 -22.75
N SER A 82 21.13 37.62 -23.03
CA SER A 82 22.45 37.08 -23.43
C SER A 82 23.78 37.53 -22.77
N GLY A 83 24.60 36.53 -22.39
CA GLY A 83 26.04 36.69 -22.12
C GLY A 83 26.79 35.35 -21.98
N THR A 84 27.56 34.97 -23.01
CA THR A 84 28.37 33.74 -23.07
C THR A 84 29.75 33.89 -22.40
N GLY A 85 30.31 32.81 -21.84
CA GLY A 85 31.72 32.80 -21.39
C GLY A 85 32.16 31.47 -20.75
N THR A 86 32.73 30.57 -21.55
CA THR A 86 33.33 29.31 -21.09
C THR A 86 34.85 29.37 -21.21
N THR A 87 35.58 28.99 -20.15
CA THR A 87 36.83 28.19 -20.25
C THR A 87 37.29 27.78 -18.85
N ALA A 88 37.74 26.53 -18.72
CA ALA A 88 38.48 26.04 -17.56
C ALA A 88 39.91 25.67 -17.99
N THR A 89 40.92 25.95 -17.17
CA THR A 89 42.19 25.21 -17.19
C THR A 89 42.80 25.18 -15.79
N ALA A 90 43.66 24.19 -15.52
CA ALA A 90 44.14 23.83 -14.19
C ALA A 90 45.65 24.03 -14.00
N GLY A 91 46.09 24.01 -12.74
CA GLY A 91 47.36 23.38 -12.36
C GLY A 91 48.56 24.30 -12.11
N PRO A 92 49.44 23.98 -11.14
CA PRO A 92 50.51 24.87 -10.63
C PRO A 92 51.91 24.45 -11.15
N PRO A 93 53.03 25.11 -10.75
CA PRO A 93 53.69 24.74 -9.48
C PRO A 93 54.45 25.84 -8.68
N SER A 94 54.60 25.57 -7.38
CA SER A 94 55.77 25.78 -6.49
C SER A 94 56.66 27.03 -6.51
N GLY A 95 56.85 27.62 -5.31
CA GLY A 95 57.98 28.49 -4.96
C GLY A 95 58.18 28.60 -3.44
N ASN A 96 59.36 28.23 -2.92
CA ASN A 96 59.69 28.23 -1.49
C ASN A 96 60.33 29.56 -1.02
N GLY A 97 60.06 30.01 0.21
CA GLY A 97 60.81 31.08 0.89
C GLY A 97 60.30 31.36 2.32
N PRO A 98 61.15 31.70 3.33
CA PRO A 98 60.81 31.38 4.73
C PRO A 98 60.73 32.57 5.73
N ALA A 99 60.29 32.25 6.95
CA ALA A 99 60.53 32.97 8.23
C ALA A 99 59.80 34.32 8.46
N LEU A 100 59.42 34.74 9.70
CA LEU A 100 59.48 34.13 11.05
C LEU A 100 58.50 34.86 12.01
N ARG A 101 58.02 34.13 13.05
CA ARG A 101 57.55 34.61 14.38
C ARG A 101 56.36 35.58 14.53
N GLY A 102 55.39 35.12 15.34
CA GLY A 102 54.92 35.88 16.51
C GLY A 102 53.43 36.24 16.55
N GLY A 103 52.62 35.49 17.30
CA GLY A 103 51.21 35.84 17.53
C GLY A 103 50.47 34.76 18.33
N SER A 104 50.35 34.94 19.63
CA SER A 104 49.72 33.98 20.54
C SER A 104 48.19 34.00 20.47
N GLY A 105 47.58 32.82 20.39
CA GLY A 105 46.32 32.50 21.06
C GLY A 105 45.01 33.11 20.54
N SER A 106 44.26 32.32 19.78
CA SER A 106 42.87 32.05 20.16
C SER A 106 42.59 30.55 19.96
N GLY A 107 41.81 29.96 20.88
CA GLY A 107 41.71 28.51 20.98
C GLY A 107 40.97 27.90 19.79
N SER A 108 41.63 27.01 19.05
CA SER A 108 40.93 26.00 18.25
C SER A 108 40.22 25.05 19.20
N ALA A 109 39.00 25.40 19.60
CA ALA A 109 38.16 24.55 20.42
C ALA A 109 38.05 23.18 19.74
N PRO A 110 38.33 22.06 20.44
CA PRO A 110 38.10 20.75 19.86
C PRO A 110 36.61 20.66 19.56
N VAL A 111 36.25 20.36 18.31
CA VAL A 111 34.91 19.88 17.99
C VAL A 111 34.77 18.54 18.68
N ALA A 112 34.28 18.59 19.93
CA ALA A 112 34.10 17.43 20.78
C ALA A 112 33.11 16.50 20.10
N GLY A 113 33.64 15.53 19.35
CA GLY A 113 32.87 14.52 18.65
C GLY A 113 32.13 13.69 19.67
N ALA A 114 30.86 14.04 19.89
CA ALA A 114 29.94 13.37 20.82
C ALA A 114 30.11 11.84 20.68
N GLY A 115 30.50 11.21 21.79
CA GLY A 115 30.93 9.81 21.78
C GLY A 115 29.81 8.87 21.32
N PRO A 116 30.11 7.59 21.03
CA PRO A 116 29.07 6.60 20.72
C PRO A 116 27.95 6.58 21.79
N SER A 117 28.32 6.76 23.07
CA SER A 117 27.42 6.97 24.20
C SER A 117 26.51 8.19 24.03
N ASP A 118 27.07 9.36 23.77
CA ASP A 118 26.34 10.63 23.67
C ASP A 118 25.39 10.64 22.47
N ARG A 119 25.78 9.99 21.37
CA ARG A 119 24.93 9.79 20.19
C ARG A 119 23.73 8.89 20.52
N VAL A 120 23.93 7.85 21.31
CA VAL A 120 22.84 6.98 21.80
C VAL A 120 21.96 7.72 22.80
N ALA A 121 22.55 8.45 23.77
CA ALA A 121 21.82 9.25 24.75
C ALA A 121 20.96 10.34 24.07
N ARG A 122 21.51 11.11 23.12
CA ARG A 122 20.76 12.06 22.28
C ARG A 122 19.64 11.35 21.50
N ARG A 123 19.90 10.17 20.91
CA ARG A 123 18.87 9.40 20.19
C ARG A 123 17.74 8.92 21.11
N LEU A 124 18.04 8.57 22.36
CA LEU A 124 17.05 8.18 23.36
C LEU A 124 16.26 9.40 23.86
N ALA A 125 16.91 10.51 24.17
CA ALA A 125 16.25 11.77 24.54
C ALA A 125 15.31 12.26 23.43
N LEU A 126 15.80 12.30 22.18
CA LEU A 126 15.00 12.61 20.98
C LEU A 126 13.89 11.59 20.68
N ARG A 127 13.83 10.45 21.37
CA ARG A 127 12.75 9.46 21.28
C ARG A 127 11.77 9.57 22.45
N ALA A 128 12.26 9.95 23.63
CA ALA A 128 11.43 10.26 24.80
C ALA A 128 10.63 11.56 24.61
N SER A 129 11.19 12.55 23.91
CA SER A 129 10.56 13.85 23.63
C SER A 129 9.50 13.80 22.52
N ARG A 130 9.13 12.62 22.00
CA ARG A 130 8.16 12.49 20.90
C ARG A 130 6.77 12.27 21.46
N ILE A 131 5.78 12.85 20.79
CA ILE A 131 4.37 12.60 21.05
C ILE A 131 4.13 11.09 20.98
N ARG A 132 3.66 10.50 22.08
CA ARG A 132 3.18 9.13 22.09
C ARG A 132 1.77 9.12 21.50
N PRO A 133 1.50 8.32 20.45
CA PRO A 133 0.14 8.13 20.01
C PRO A 133 -0.66 7.42 21.11
N PHE A 134 -1.98 7.66 21.15
CA PHE A 134 -2.88 7.07 22.15
C PHE A 134 -2.75 5.54 22.18
N PRO A 135 -2.98 4.88 23.33
CA PRO A 135 -2.99 3.41 23.39
C PRO A 135 -3.89 2.81 22.32
N ALA A 136 -3.43 1.75 21.66
CA ALA A 136 -4.17 1.02 20.65
C ALA A 136 -3.89 -0.50 20.83
N PRO A 137 -4.90 -1.37 20.63
CA PRO A 137 -4.72 -2.81 20.70
C PRO A 137 -3.65 -3.37 19.76
N ASP A 138 -3.10 -4.53 20.16
CA ASP A 138 -2.24 -5.33 19.30
C ASP A 138 -3.09 -5.99 18.19
N PRO A 139 -2.63 -5.99 16.92
CA PRO A 139 -3.37 -6.58 15.80
C PRO A 139 -3.62 -8.10 15.92
N ARG A 140 -3.00 -8.82 16.86
CA ARG A 140 -3.27 -10.25 17.11
C ARG A 140 -4.46 -10.50 18.03
N ASP A 141 -4.81 -9.51 18.86
CA ASP A 141 -5.90 -9.60 19.83
C ASP A 141 -7.24 -9.17 19.22
N VAL A 142 -7.20 -8.61 18.00
CA VAL A 142 -8.35 -8.10 17.24
C VAL A 142 -8.55 -8.96 15.99
N ARG A 143 -9.81 -9.24 15.62
CA ARG A 143 -10.17 -9.99 14.40
C ARG A 143 -10.86 -9.14 13.34
N VAL A 144 -11.60 -8.12 13.77
CA VAL A 144 -12.34 -7.18 12.92
C VAL A 144 -12.03 -5.77 13.42
N LEU A 145 -11.82 -4.84 12.49
CA LEU A 145 -11.84 -3.40 12.78
C LEU A 145 -13.27 -2.91 12.54
N ASP A 146 -13.98 -2.64 13.64
CA ASP A 146 -15.39 -2.23 13.71
C ASP A 146 -15.53 -0.88 14.44
N ALA A 147 -16.75 -0.51 14.84
CA ALA A 147 -17.00 0.79 15.49
C ALA A 147 -16.47 0.82 16.94
N GLU A 148 -16.43 -0.33 17.60
CA GLU A 148 -15.97 -0.55 18.96
C GLU A 148 -14.44 -0.63 19.05
N THR A 149 -13.82 -1.30 18.07
CA THR A 149 -12.37 -1.47 17.93
C THR A 149 -11.87 -0.91 16.59
N PRO A 150 -12.01 0.40 16.33
CA PRO A 150 -11.69 0.97 15.03
C PRO A 150 -10.19 1.06 14.76
N VAL A 151 -9.32 0.91 15.77
CA VAL A 151 -7.87 1.15 15.67
C VAL A 151 -7.08 -0.05 16.19
N VAL A 152 -6.02 -0.43 15.47
CA VAL A 152 -4.92 -1.28 15.97
C VAL A 152 -3.58 -0.66 15.59
N ARG A 153 -2.51 -1.00 16.34
CA ARG A 153 -1.16 -0.51 16.01
C ARG A 153 -0.14 -1.62 15.86
N LEU A 154 0.53 -1.64 14.71
CA LEU A 154 1.66 -2.50 14.43
C LEU A 154 2.90 -1.98 15.17
N ASP A 155 3.50 -2.80 16.02
CA ASP A 155 4.78 -2.48 16.64
C ASP A 155 5.90 -2.27 15.59
N ARG A 156 7.03 -1.69 16.00
CA ARG A 156 8.18 -1.40 15.11
C ARG A 156 8.83 -2.64 14.48
N ARG A 157 8.67 -3.83 15.05
CA ARG A 157 9.23 -5.08 14.53
C ARG A 157 8.35 -5.61 13.40
N ARG A 158 7.02 -5.67 13.60
CA ARG A 158 6.04 -6.00 12.55
C ARG A 158 6.07 -4.97 11.43
N SER A 159 6.12 -3.68 11.77
CA SER A 159 6.26 -2.56 10.84
C SER A 159 7.60 -2.51 10.08
N ALA A 160 8.49 -3.49 10.24
CA ALA A 160 9.79 -3.55 9.55
C ALA A 160 10.02 -4.86 8.78
N VAL A 161 9.01 -5.74 8.65
CA VAL A 161 9.16 -7.09 8.09
C VAL A 161 8.13 -7.35 6.99
N GLY A 162 8.62 -7.69 5.79
CA GLY A 162 7.79 -8.06 4.65
C GLY A 162 6.98 -6.88 4.10
N ALA A 163 5.71 -7.16 3.78
CA ALA A 163 4.71 -6.21 3.36
C ALA A 163 3.42 -6.42 4.16
N LEU A 164 2.62 -5.37 4.27
CA LEU A 164 1.21 -5.45 4.64
C LEU A 164 0.43 -5.58 3.33
N ARG A 165 -0.44 -6.59 3.26
CA ARG A 165 -1.33 -6.84 2.12
C ARG A 165 -2.76 -6.47 2.51
N VAL A 166 -3.50 -5.79 1.62
CA VAL A 166 -4.94 -5.58 1.75
C VAL A 166 -5.65 -6.17 0.54
N THR A 167 -6.46 -7.19 0.79
CA THR A 167 -7.35 -7.84 -0.18
C THR A 167 -8.70 -7.11 -0.24
N GLY A 168 -9.52 -7.37 -1.26
CA GLY A 168 -10.88 -6.79 -1.40
C GLY A 168 -10.91 -5.30 -1.78
N SER A 169 -9.75 -4.70 -2.10
CA SER A 169 -9.67 -3.27 -2.41
C SER A 169 -10.07 -2.97 -3.85
N THR A 170 -10.76 -1.84 -4.05
CA THR A 170 -11.07 -1.25 -5.36
C THR A 170 -10.16 -0.07 -5.71
N SER A 171 -9.63 0.63 -4.70
CA SER A 171 -8.73 1.76 -4.89
C SER A 171 -7.90 2.06 -3.65
N ALA A 172 -6.70 2.62 -3.85
CA ALA A 172 -5.84 3.13 -2.79
C ALA A 172 -5.20 4.47 -3.15
N ALA A 173 -4.95 5.30 -2.13
CA ALA A 173 -4.17 6.53 -2.20
C ALA A 173 -3.05 6.51 -1.16
N TRP A 174 -1.92 7.17 -1.44
CA TRP A 174 -0.77 7.24 -0.56
C TRP A 174 -0.06 8.59 -0.64
N GLU A 175 0.64 8.94 0.43
CA GLU A 175 1.48 10.13 0.51
C GLU A 175 2.81 9.76 1.19
N SER A 176 3.93 10.08 0.56
CA SER A 176 5.26 9.93 1.17
C SER A 176 5.57 11.03 2.20
N VAL A 177 6.64 10.85 2.96
CA VAL A 177 7.17 11.92 3.84
C VAL A 177 7.52 13.20 3.07
N ASP A 178 7.99 13.05 1.82
CA ASP A 178 8.30 14.14 0.89
C ASP A 178 7.05 14.74 0.20
N ARG A 179 5.84 14.44 0.70
CA ARG A 179 4.54 14.90 0.17
C ARG A 179 4.27 14.48 -1.27
N VAL A 180 4.91 13.40 -1.75
CA VAL A 180 4.58 12.81 -3.05
C VAL A 180 3.29 12.02 -2.89
N VAL A 181 2.20 12.56 -3.45
CA VAL A 181 0.88 11.94 -3.46
C VAL A 181 0.68 11.11 -4.72
N GLY A 182 0.11 9.92 -4.57
CA GLY A 182 -0.35 9.09 -5.67
C GLY A 182 -1.61 8.30 -5.30
N ALA A 183 -2.34 7.83 -6.31
CA ALA A 183 -3.46 6.92 -6.15
C ALA A 183 -3.54 5.95 -7.33
N ARG A 184 -4.14 4.78 -7.10
CA ARG A 184 -4.38 3.74 -8.11
C ARG A 184 -5.67 2.98 -7.82
N THR A 185 -6.41 2.61 -8.87
CA THR A 185 -7.53 1.66 -8.80
C THR A 185 -7.06 0.24 -9.10
N VAL A 186 -7.86 -0.76 -8.69
CA VAL A 186 -7.61 -2.18 -8.98
C VAL A 186 -7.51 -2.46 -10.49
N ASP A 187 -8.27 -1.74 -11.31
CA ASP A 187 -8.24 -1.84 -12.78
C ASP A 187 -7.04 -1.13 -13.42
N GLY A 188 -6.16 -0.52 -12.62
CA GLY A 188 -4.90 0.07 -13.07
C GLY A 188 -4.94 1.57 -13.41
N ALA A 189 -6.08 2.25 -13.27
CA ALA A 189 -6.11 3.71 -13.43
C ALA A 189 -5.29 4.40 -12.32
N THR A 190 -4.52 5.43 -12.66
CA THR A 190 -3.58 6.10 -11.74
C THR A 190 -3.75 7.62 -11.72
N ALA A 191 -3.54 8.24 -10.57
CA ALA A 191 -3.43 9.69 -10.40
C ALA A 191 -2.22 10.07 -9.53
N GLY A 192 -1.72 11.30 -9.64
CA GLY A 192 -0.49 11.72 -8.96
C GLY A 192 0.76 10.95 -9.40
N ARG A 193 1.63 10.60 -8.45
CA ARG A 193 2.92 9.94 -8.71
C ARG A 193 3.15 8.71 -7.84
N SER A 194 3.67 7.64 -8.44
CA SER A 194 4.19 6.47 -7.73
C SER A 194 5.41 6.84 -6.88
N VAL A 195 5.56 6.17 -5.74
CA VAL A 195 6.75 6.28 -4.88
C VAL A 195 7.41 4.91 -4.82
N THR A 196 8.70 4.84 -5.13
CA THR A 196 9.48 3.61 -5.11
C THR A 196 10.45 3.59 -3.94
N THR A 197 10.54 2.43 -3.30
CA THR A 197 11.59 2.08 -2.35
C THR A 197 12.97 2.06 -3.03
N PRO A 198 14.09 2.16 -2.29
CA PRO A 198 15.44 2.03 -2.84
C PRO A 198 15.73 0.72 -3.61
N GLY A 199 14.93 -0.33 -3.36
CA GLY A 199 14.99 -1.60 -4.10
C GLY A 199 14.16 -1.62 -5.39
N ASN A 200 13.76 -0.47 -5.92
CA ASN A 200 12.88 -0.29 -7.10
C ASN A 200 11.54 -1.07 -7.01
N ARG A 201 11.00 -1.21 -5.80
CA ARG A 201 9.64 -1.73 -5.57
C ARG A 201 8.71 -0.59 -5.17
N PRO A 202 7.42 -0.59 -5.56
CA PRO A 202 6.45 0.38 -5.03
C PRO A 202 6.45 0.40 -3.50
N LEU A 203 6.39 1.60 -2.92
CA LEU A 203 6.21 1.81 -1.47
C LEU A 203 4.78 1.43 -1.06
N VAL A 204 3.81 1.87 -1.88
CA VAL A 204 2.42 1.42 -1.91
C VAL A 204 2.08 1.16 -3.37
N GLY A 205 1.32 0.10 -3.66
CA GLY A 205 0.86 -0.19 -5.01
C GLY A 205 0.02 -1.46 -5.08
N TYR A 206 -0.51 -1.74 -6.27
CA TYR A 206 -1.21 -3.00 -6.55
C TYR A 206 -0.25 -4.08 -7.06
N ASP A 207 -0.42 -5.29 -6.54
CA ASP A 207 0.10 -6.56 -7.06
C ASP A 207 -1.13 -7.45 -7.32
N ASP A 208 -1.39 -7.79 -8.58
CA ASP A 208 -2.69 -8.26 -9.05
C ASP A 208 -3.87 -7.41 -8.52
N ARG A 209 -4.74 -7.99 -7.68
CA ARG A 209 -5.90 -7.32 -7.05
C ARG A 209 -5.61 -6.73 -5.67
N ASP A 210 -4.40 -6.92 -5.14
CA ASP A 210 -4.05 -6.64 -3.76
C ASP A 210 -3.25 -5.36 -3.60
N VAL A 211 -3.57 -4.56 -2.59
CA VAL A 211 -2.74 -3.42 -2.20
C VAL A 211 -1.62 -3.93 -1.32
N LEU A 212 -0.37 -3.71 -1.73
CA LEU A 212 0.82 -3.99 -0.94
C LEU A 212 1.44 -2.70 -0.41
N VAL A 213 1.80 -2.70 0.88
CA VAL A 213 2.56 -1.64 1.55
C VAL A 213 3.90 -2.22 2.00
N ALA A 214 5.01 -1.67 1.50
CA ALA A 214 6.35 -2.18 1.75
C ALA A 214 6.85 -1.82 3.16
N LEU A 215 6.51 -2.63 4.17
CA LEU A 215 6.76 -2.33 5.59
C LEU A 215 8.23 -2.00 5.91
N ARG A 216 9.20 -2.68 5.27
CA ARG A 216 10.64 -2.35 5.41
C ARG A 216 10.98 -0.88 5.14
N HIS A 217 10.17 -0.19 4.35
CA HIS A 217 10.31 1.19 3.92
C HIS A 217 9.19 2.10 4.45
N VAL A 218 8.41 1.66 5.44
CA VAL A 218 7.22 2.39 5.90
C VAL A 218 7.54 3.77 6.48
N ARG A 219 8.80 4.04 6.85
CA ARG A 219 9.24 5.40 7.26
C ARG A 219 9.28 6.41 6.12
N ASP A 220 9.29 5.95 4.88
CA ASP A 220 9.22 6.78 3.68
C ASP A 220 7.74 7.10 3.34
N LEU A 221 6.79 6.38 3.95
CA LEU A 221 5.34 6.60 3.89
C LEU A 221 4.91 7.53 5.03
N ARG A 222 4.06 8.51 4.73
CA ARG A 222 3.39 9.35 5.74
C ARG A 222 2.03 8.76 6.11
N ARG A 223 1.24 8.40 5.09
CA ARG A 223 -0.10 7.83 5.23
C ARG A 223 -0.57 7.14 3.94
N ALA A 224 -1.54 6.26 4.06
CA ALA A 224 -2.29 5.70 2.93
C ALA A 224 -3.77 5.52 3.28
N LEU A 225 -4.61 5.41 2.26
CA LEU A 225 -6.01 5.03 2.36
C LEU A 225 -6.24 3.84 1.44
N VAL A 226 -7.06 2.89 1.88
CA VAL A 226 -7.51 1.75 1.09
C VAL A 226 -9.01 1.65 1.20
N MET A 227 -9.69 1.60 0.05
CA MET A 227 -11.15 1.46 -0.04
C MET A 227 -11.50 0.14 -0.72
N GLY A 228 -12.62 -0.46 -0.29
CA GLY A 228 -13.21 -1.66 -0.89
C GLY A 228 -14.68 -1.42 -1.15
N ARG A 229 -15.03 -0.99 -2.37
CA ARG A 229 -16.42 -0.81 -2.83
C ARG A 229 -17.01 -2.06 -3.51
N GLY A 230 -16.22 -3.14 -3.60
CA GLY A 230 -16.65 -4.40 -4.20
C GLY A 230 -17.50 -5.26 -3.24
N ALA A 231 -17.87 -6.45 -3.70
CA ALA A 231 -18.55 -7.45 -2.87
C ALA A 231 -17.62 -8.14 -1.85
N GLU A 232 -16.30 -8.02 -2.03
CA GLU A 232 -15.28 -8.56 -1.13
C GLU A 232 -15.05 -7.60 0.06
N ARG A 233 -15.06 -8.14 1.29
CA ARG A 233 -14.68 -7.39 2.49
C ARG A 233 -13.17 -7.11 2.47
N LEU A 234 -12.75 -5.92 2.89
CA LEU A 234 -11.33 -5.63 3.08
C LEU A 234 -10.73 -6.54 4.16
N VAL A 235 -9.65 -7.25 3.85
CA VAL A 235 -8.87 -8.03 4.82
C VAL A 235 -7.40 -7.66 4.71
N VAL A 236 -6.83 -7.24 5.84
CA VAL A 236 -5.41 -6.94 6.04
C VAL A 236 -4.69 -8.21 6.46
N ALA A 237 -3.57 -8.53 5.83
CA ALA A 237 -2.69 -9.64 6.19
C ALA A 237 -1.23 -9.17 6.37
N LEU A 238 -0.58 -9.70 7.40
CA LEU A 238 0.84 -9.46 7.72
C LEU A 238 1.69 -10.70 7.46
N HIS A 239 2.99 -10.51 7.28
CA HIS A 239 3.94 -11.60 7.03
C HIS A 239 3.97 -12.65 8.17
N ASP A 240 3.68 -12.27 9.41
CA ASP A 240 3.68 -13.19 10.55
C ASP A 240 2.39 -14.04 10.68
N GLY A 241 1.49 -13.97 9.69
CA GLY A 241 0.23 -14.70 9.64
C GLY A 241 -0.93 -14.00 10.34
N THR A 242 -0.71 -12.83 10.96
CA THR A 242 -1.79 -12.01 11.53
C THR A 242 -2.72 -11.52 10.43
N THR A 243 -4.03 -11.70 10.60
CA THR A 243 -5.07 -11.25 9.66
C THR A 243 -6.18 -10.50 10.39
N LEU A 244 -6.58 -9.35 9.85
CA LEU A 244 -7.65 -8.49 10.36
C LEU A 244 -8.66 -8.26 9.24
N ALA A 245 -9.93 -8.54 9.48
CA ALA A 245 -11.01 -8.04 8.62
C ALA A 245 -11.29 -6.57 8.96
N VAL A 246 -11.81 -5.80 8.00
CA VAL A 246 -12.43 -4.50 8.27
C VAL A 246 -13.94 -4.68 8.14
N ASP A 247 -14.74 -4.01 8.97
CA ASP A 247 -16.18 -4.02 8.76
C ASP A 247 -16.58 -3.28 7.47
N PRO A 248 -17.52 -3.76 6.63
CA PRO A 248 -17.89 -3.10 5.38
C PRO A 248 -18.77 -1.86 5.58
N GLY A 249 -19.26 -1.62 6.80
CA GLY A 249 -20.31 -0.65 7.07
C GLY A 249 -21.69 -1.19 6.73
N ASP A 250 -22.66 -0.28 6.61
CA ASP A 250 -24.08 -0.56 6.43
C ASP A 250 -24.60 -0.07 5.05
N ALA A 251 -25.90 0.21 4.95
CA ALA A 251 -26.53 0.71 3.73
C ALA A 251 -26.10 2.14 3.35
N ASP A 252 -25.85 2.99 4.35
CA ASP A 252 -25.56 4.43 4.19
C ASP A 252 -24.07 4.74 4.40
N THR A 253 -23.36 3.85 5.10
CA THR A 253 -21.95 3.97 5.48
C THR A 253 -21.09 2.92 4.79
N THR A 254 -19.88 3.30 4.41
CA THR A 254 -18.79 2.38 4.06
C THR A 254 -17.58 2.68 4.95
N VAL A 255 -16.68 1.72 5.14
CA VAL A 255 -15.48 1.92 5.95
C VAL A 255 -14.26 2.05 5.06
N VAL A 256 -13.50 3.12 5.29
CA VAL A 256 -12.20 3.37 4.67
C VAL A 256 -11.12 2.86 5.63
N LEU A 257 -10.20 2.03 5.14
CA LEU A 257 -9.02 1.66 5.91
C LEU A 257 -7.98 2.77 5.77
N ALA A 258 -7.82 3.58 6.82
CA ALA A 258 -6.77 4.58 6.94
C ALA A 258 -5.51 3.96 7.57
N LEU A 259 -4.36 4.26 6.98
CA LEU A 259 -3.04 3.90 7.49
C LEU A 259 -2.27 5.17 7.80
N SER A 260 -1.75 5.31 9.02
CA SER A 260 -0.84 6.41 9.37
C SER A 260 0.46 5.87 9.96
N VAL A 261 1.57 6.55 9.65
CA VAL A 261 2.90 6.16 10.14
C VAL A 261 3.32 7.12 11.23
N VAL A 262 3.30 6.63 12.47
CA VAL A 262 3.71 7.40 13.64
C VAL A 262 5.00 6.79 14.16
N ASP A 263 6.10 7.51 13.99
CA ASP A 263 7.38 7.19 14.63
C ASP A 263 8.03 5.84 14.22
N GLY A 264 7.58 5.28 13.08
CA GLY A 264 7.95 3.97 12.56
C GLY A 264 7.11 2.82 13.11
N GLU A 265 6.00 3.13 13.77
CA GLU A 265 4.86 2.24 14.05
C GLU A 265 3.75 2.56 13.04
N VAL A 266 2.97 1.56 12.63
CA VAL A 266 1.85 1.75 11.69
C VAL A 266 0.55 1.63 12.45
N GLU A 267 -0.25 2.68 12.42
CA GLU A 267 -1.63 2.65 12.90
C GLU A 267 -2.55 2.30 11.74
N LEU A 268 -3.40 1.30 11.94
CA LEU A 268 -4.47 0.93 11.03
C LEU A 268 -5.79 1.36 11.68
N ARG A 269 -6.61 2.10 10.93
CA ARG A 269 -7.88 2.62 11.43
C ARG A 269 -9.02 2.39 10.43
N ALA A 270 -10.11 1.82 10.90
CA ALA A 270 -11.41 1.84 10.26
C ALA A 270 -12.04 3.22 10.46
N GLU A 271 -12.30 3.95 9.37
CA GLU A 271 -13.01 5.23 9.42
C GLU A 271 -14.33 5.10 8.64
N PRO A 272 -15.50 5.32 9.28
CA PRO A 272 -16.78 5.35 8.57
C PRO A 272 -16.89 6.58 7.66
N PHE A 273 -17.48 6.40 6.48
CA PHE A 273 -17.65 7.45 5.47
C PHE A 273 -18.96 7.24 4.70
N PRO A 274 -19.67 8.29 4.24
CA PRO A 274 -20.91 8.13 3.48
C PRO A 274 -20.72 7.30 2.21
N ARG A 275 -21.48 6.22 2.06
CA ARG A 275 -21.35 5.18 1.03
C ARG A 275 -21.52 5.71 -0.40
N ALA A 276 -22.32 6.77 -0.57
CA ALA A 276 -22.60 7.40 -1.85
C ALA A 276 -21.45 8.31 -2.39
N SER A 277 -20.40 8.54 -1.60
CA SER A 277 -19.27 9.40 -2.00
C SER A 277 -18.37 8.73 -3.05
N HIS A 278 -17.81 9.49 -4.00
CA HIS A 278 -16.85 8.93 -4.96
C HIS A 278 -15.44 8.84 -4.35
N ASP A 279 -14.56 8.01 -4.93
CA ASP A 279 -13.18 7.82 -4.45
C ASP A 279 -12.43 9.14 -4.28
N GLY A 280 -12.57 10.04 -5.26
CA GLY A 280 -11.95 11.38 -5.23
C GLY A 280 -12.45 12.24 -4.07
N ASP A 281 -13.74 12.16 -3.73
CA ASP A 281 -14.35 12.91 -2.63
C ASP A 281 -13.82 12.40 -1.27
N VAL A 282 -13.70 11.08 -1.12
CA VAL A 282 -13.07 10.46 0.07
C VAL A 282 -11.62 10.93 0.19
N PHE A 283 -10.82 10.79 -0.87
CA PHE A 283 -9.42 11.21 -0.87
C PHE A 283 -9.28 12.70 -0.53
N ALA A 284 -10.13 13.57 -1.08
CA ALA A 284 -10.14 14.99 -0.79
C ALA A 284 -10.55 15.31 0.66
N ALA A 285 -11.55 14.61 1.22
CA ALA A 285 -11.99 14.77 2.61
C ALA A 285 -10.90 14.38 3.62
N PHE A 286 -10.11 13.36 3.31
CA PHE A 286 -8.90 13.02 4.06
C PHE A 286 -7.70 13.92 3.71
N GLY A 287 -7.87 14.95 2.87
CA GLY A 287 -6.84 15.94 2.55
C GLY A 287 -5.72 15.43 1.63
N PHE A 288 -6.00 14.49 0.73
CA PHE A 288 -5.11 14.13 -0.36
C PHE A 288 -5.33 15.09 -1.54
N VAL A 289 -4.26 15.75 -1.98
CA VAL A 289 -4.29 16.62 -3.16
C VAL A 289 -3.69 15.84 -4.33
N LEU A 290 -4.56 15.20 -5.11
CA LEU A 290 -4.16 14.46 -6.31
C LEU A 290 -4.06 15.41 -7.50
N SER A 291 -2.89 15.47 -8.12
CA SER A 291 -2.75 16.05 -9.46
C SER A 291 -3.43 15.12 -10.47
N ALA A 292 -4.00 15.72 -11.53
CA ALA A 292 -4.53 14.97 -12.66
C ALA A 292 -3.49 13.95 -13.21
N PRO A 293 -3.93 12.82 -13.80
CA PRO A 293 -3.00 11.85 -14.35
C PRO A 293 -2.04 12.51 -15.34
N THR A 294 -0.75 12.21 -15.23
CA THR A 294 0.20 12.64 -16.26
C THR A 294 -0.11 11.83 -17.51
N VAL A 295 -0.81 12.42 -18.47
CA VAL A 295 -1.06 11.79 -19.77
C VAL A 295 0.30 11.64 -20.45
N GLY A 296 0.79 10.41 -20.53
CA GLY A 296 2.05 10.09 -21.18
C GLY A 296 1.96 10.33 -22.68
N VAL A 297 3.01 10.95 -23.22
CA VAL A 297 3.30 11.07 -24.65
C VAL A 297 4.03 9.80 -25.11
#